data_AF-A0A956R3C2-F1
#
_entry.id   AF-A0A956R3C2-F1
#
_cell.length_a   1.000
_cell.length_b   1.000
_cell.length_c   1.000
_cell.angle_alpha   90.00
_cell.angle_beta   90.00
_cell.angle_gamma   90.00
#
_symmetry.space_group_name_H-M   'P 1'
#
loop_
_entity.id
_entity.type
_entity.pdbx_description
1 polymer ?
#
loop_
_entity_poly.entity_id
_entity_poly.type
_entity_poly.pdbx_seq_one_letter_code
_entity_poly.pdbx_strand_id
1 'polypeptide(L)'
;CNGFQALVKLGLLPRAPGEPLRQRVSLVHNGSGRYECRWVRLRVEDGPCRFLPRGATLEMPVGHGEGKLVFADEDLHRQLAASHRIPVRYVDEQGQATEQWPANPNGSLDGAAGLCDRSGRVFGLMPHPEAFLYPENHPRWLAGGGAESGKGYGMGLRLFANGLRAARVY
;
A
#
# COMPACT_ATOMS: atom_id res chain seq x y z
N CYS A 1 1.04 4.78 6.29
CA CYS A 1 0.34 4.65 7.58
C CYS A 1 -0.49 5.90 7.92
N ASN A 2 -0.19 6.68 8.98
CA ASN A 2 -1.06 7.79 9.44
C ASN A 2 -1.41 8.85 8.38
N GLY A 3 -0.48 9.17 7.47
CA GLY A 3 -0.77 10.06 6.35
C GLY A 3 -1.91 9.55 5.45
N PHE A 4 -2.02 8.23 5.27
CA PHE A 4 -3.13 7.62 4.51
C PHE A 4 -4.45 7.79 5.27
N GLN A 5 -4.46 7.60 6.58
CA GLN A 5 -5.64 7.85 7.42
C GLN A 5 -6.14 9.30 7.30
N ALA A 6 -5.22 10.26 7.30
CA ALA A 6 -5.56 11.67 7.06
C ALA A 6 -6.16 11.89 5.67
N LEU A 7 -5.55 11.34 4.61
CA LEU A 7 -6.04 11.50 3.23
C LEU A 7 -7.47 10.97 3.04
N VAL A 8 -7.80 9.83 3.66
CA VAL A 8 -9.16 9.26 3.55
C VAL A 8 -10.18 10.03 4.39
N LYS A 9 -9.83 10.48 5.60
CA LYS A 9 -10.70 11.30 6.45
C LYS A 9 -11.00 12.66 5.81
N LEU A 10 -10.03 13.25 5.11
CA LEU A 10 -10.22 14.49 4.34
C LEU A 10 -11.04 14.28 3.05
N GLY A 11 -11.32 13.03 2.66
CA GLY A 11 -12.00 12.73 1.39
C GLY A 11 -11.13 13.00 0.15
N LEU A 12 -9.79 13.02 0.30
CA LEU A 12 -8.85 13.15 -0.81
C LEU A 12 -8.61 11.81 -1.52
N LEU A 13 -8.75 10.69 -0.81
CA LEU A 13 -8.78 9.35 -1.38
C LEU A 13 -10.12 8.67 -1.05
N PRO A 14 -10.77 7.99 -2.01
CA PRO A 14 -10.41 7.77 -3.41
C PRO A 14 -11.09 8.80 -4.34
N ARG A 15 -10.88 10.09 -4.12
CA ARG A 15 -11.52 11.16 -4.91
C ARG A 15 -11.12 11.13 -6.39
N ALA A 16 -12.04 11.48 -7.29
CA ALA A 16 -11.74 11.81 -8.68
C ALA A 16 -11.65 13.34 -8.90
N PRO A 17 -10.90 13.81 -9.91
CA PRO A 17 -10.90 15.23 -10.27
C PRO A 17 -12.31 15.77 -10.49
N GLY A 18 -12.65 16.89 -9.85
CA GLY A 18 -13.98 17.50 -9.94
C GLY A 18 -15.01 17.02 -8.92
N GLU A 19 -14.78 15.90 -8.22
CA GLU A 19 -15.68 15.46 -7.14
C GLU A 19 -15.52 16.35 -5.89
N PRO A 20 -16.58 16.54 -5.07
CA PRO A 20 -16.45 17.20 -3.77
C PRO A 20 -15.60 16.36 -2.81
N LEU A 21 -14.99 17.00 -1.81
CA LEU A 21 -14.33 16.29 -0.71
C LEU A 21 -15.40 15.56 0.11
N ARG A 22 -15.36 14.23 0.09
CA ARG A 22 -16.28 13.38 0.86
C ARG A 22 -15.53 12.13 1.31
N GLN A 23 -15.63 11.82 2.60
CA GLN A 23 -15.12 10.56 3.13
C GLN A 23 -15.99 9.40 2.61
N ARG A 24 -15.41 8.53 1.79
CA ARG A 24 -16.06 7.32 1.24
C ARG A 24 -15.38 6.02 1.65
N VAL A 25 -14.22 6.13 2.28
CA VAL A 25 -13.45 5.01 2.83
C VAL A 25 -12.89 5.45 4.18
N SER A 26 -12.54 4.49 5.03
CA SER A 26 -11.86 4.77 6.28
C SER A 26 -10.82 3.68 6.57
N LEU A 27 -9.87 4.02 7.42
CA LEU A 27 -9.00 3.05 8.07
C LEU A 27 -9.47 2.93 9.51
N VAL A 28 -9.69 1.71 9.96
CA VAL A 28 -10.22 1.38 11.29
C VAL A 28 -9.34 0.33 11.96
N HIS A 29 -9.66 -0.02 13.21
CA HIS A 29 -8.99 -1.06 13.97
C HIS A 29 -8.78 -2.34 13.13
N ASN A 30 -7.57 -2.89 13.23
CA ASN A 30 -7.23 -4.16 12.59
C ASN A 30 -8.24 -5.24 12.98
N GLY A 31 -8.52 -6.18 12.07
CA GLY A 31 -9.38 -7.34 12.35
C GLY A 31 -8.88 -8.20 13.53
N SER A 32 -7.57 -8.18 13.81
CA SER A 32 -6.98 -8.86 14.99
C SER A 32 -7.24 -8.14 16.32
N GLY A 33 -7.71 -6.88 16.30
CA GLY A 33 -7.86 -6.04 17.49
C GLY A 33 -6.54 -5.63 18.14
N ARG A 34 -5.39 -5.83 17.46
CA ARG A 34 -4.05 -5.60 18.01
C ARG A 34 -3.23 -4.69 17.12
N TYR A 35 -2.20 -4.06 17.71
CA TYR A 35 -1.14 -3.41 16.94
C TYR A 35 -0.29 -4.45 16.23
N GLU A 36 -0.10 -4.28 14.92
CA GLU A 36 0.67 -5.19 14.08
C GLU A 36 1.97 -4.51 13.63
N CYS A 37 3.10 -5.09 14.04
CA CYS A 37 4.45 -4.67 13.67
C CYS A 37 5.17 -5.85 13.02
N ARG A 38 5.26 -5.88 11.69
CA ARG A 38 5.81 -7.03 10.96
C ARG A 38 6.23 -6.67 9.54
N TRP A 39 6.93 -7.60 8.90
CA TRP A 39 7.17 -7.56 7.45
C TRP A 39 6.05 -8.30 6.72
N VAL A 40 5.58 -7.72 5.61
CA VAL A 40 4.50 -8.25 4.79
C VAL A 40 4.94 -8.36 3.35
N ARG A 41 4.34 -9.32 2.63
CA ARG A 41 4.48 -9.46 1.18
C ARG A 41 3.33 -8.74 0.50
N LEU A 42 3.67 -8.00 -0.54
CA LEU A 42 2.75 -7.16 -1.29
C LEU A 42 2.88 -7.48 -2.78
N ARG A 43 1.76 -7.57 -3.47
CA ARG A 43 1.73 -7.58 -4.93
C ARG A 43 1.31 -6.20 -5.44
N VAL A 44 2.10 -5.65 -6.35
CA VAL A 44 1.73 -4.43 -7.08
C VAL A 44 0.85 -4.80 -8.25
N GLU A 45 -0.35 -4.24 -8.26
CA GLU A 45 -1.29 -4.38 -9.37
C GLU A 45 -0.97 -3.36 -10.46
N ASP A 46 -1.30 -3.69 -11.71
CA ASP A 46 -1.29 -2.69 -12.78
C ASP A 46 -2.28 -1.58 -12.49
N GLY A 47 -1.98 -0.35 -12.92
CA GLY A 47 -2.85 0.79 -12.66
C GLY A 47 -2.21 2.17 -12.87
N PRO A 48 -2.96 3.23 -12.50
CA PRO A 48 -2.52 4.61 -12.68
C PRO A 48 -1.46 5.06 -11.67
N CYS A 49 -1.29 4.34 -10.54
CA CYS A 49 -0.38 4.76 -9.47
C CYS A 49 1.07 4.90 -9.95
N ARG A 50 1.61 6.11 -9.86
CA ARG A 50 2.93 6.44 -10.42
C ARG A 50 4.09 6.12 -9.50
N PHE A 51 3.80 5.89 -8.22
CA PHE A 51 4.81 5.59 -7.21
C PHE A 51 5.26 4.13 -7.28
N LEU A 52 4.44 3.23 -7.81
CA LEU A 52 4.68 1.80 -7.66
C LEU A 52 5.40 1.20 -8.87
N PRO A 53 6.34 0.25 -8.65
CA PRO A 53 6.90 -0.54 -9.72
C PRO A 53 5.88 -1.57 -10.21
N ARG A 54 5.35 -1.40 -11.41
CA ARG A 54 4.32 -2.28 -11.98
C ARG A 54 4.78 -3.73 -12.05
N GLY A 55 3.86 -4.66 -11.75
CA GLY A 55 4.10 -6.11 -11.79
C GLY A 55 5.12 -6.64 -10.78
N ALA A 56 5.61 -5.82 -9.84
CA ALA A 56 6.56 -6.27 -8.83
C ALA A 56 5.84 -6.86 -7.60
N THR A 57 6.52 -7.81 -6.96
CA THR A 57 6.29 -8.15 -5.56
C THR A 57 7.21 -7.29 -4.69
N LEU A 58 6.69 -6.80 -3.58
CA LEU A 58 7.42 -6.00 -2.61
C LEU A 58 7.34 -6.67 -1.24
N GLU A 59 8.40 -6.51 -0.46
CA GLU A 59 8.38 -6.78 0.97
C GLU A 59 8.55 -5.46 1.71
N MET A 60 7.67 -5.18 2.68
CA MET A 60 7.67 -3.90 3.40
C MET A 60 7.32 -4.10 4.87
N PRO A 61 7.84 -3.25 5.77
CA PRO A 61 7.39 -3.24 7.15
C PRO A 61 6.01 -2.56 7.26
N VAL A 62 5.19 -3.04 8.20
CA VAL A 62 3.96 -2.41 8.67
C VAL A 62 4.09 -2.12 10.17
N GLY A 63 3.41 -1.06 10.62
CA GLY A 63 3.32 -0.66 12.02
C GLY A 63 2.01 0.09 12.27
N HIS A 64 0.92 -0.63 12.54
CA HIS A 64 -0.40 0.00 12.75
C HIS A 64 -1.33 -0.82 13.65
N GLY A 65 -2.14 -0.12 14.46
CA GLY A 65 -3.33 -0.69 15.13
C GLY A 65 -4.63 -0.43 14.36
N GLU A 66 -4.64 0.58 13.49
CA GLU A 66 -5.79 1.01 12.69
C GLU A 66 -5.46 1.02 11.19
N GLY A 67 -5.26 -0.16 10.62
CA GLY A 67 -4.91 -0.33 9.21
C GLY A 67 -5.98 -0.98 8.35
N LYS A 68 -7.12 -1.39 8.91
CA LYS A 68 -8.16 -2.09 8.15
C LYS A 68 -8.88 -1.10 7.25
N LEU A 69 -8.70 -1.23 5.95
CA LEU A 69 -9.40 -0.42 4.96
C LEU A 69 -10.84 -0.90 4.83
N VAL A 70 -11.78 0.01 5.04
CA VAL A 70 -13.21 -0.20 4.87
C VAL A 70 -13.79 0.78 3.87
N PHE A 71 -14.76 0.32 3.09
CA PHE A 71 -15.44 1.08 2.05
C PHE A 71 -16.85 1.44 2.51
N ALA A 72 -17.40 2.55 2.00
CA ALA A 72 -18.78 2.94 2.33
C ALA A 72 -19.80 1.88 1.92
N ASP A 73 -19.55 1.18 0.81
CA ASP A 73 -20.38 0.13 0.24
C ASP A 73 -19.55 -0.81 -0.65
N GLU A 74 -20.12 -1.96 -1.01
CA GLU A 74 -19.47 -2.95 -1.88
C GLU A 74 -19.32 -2.45 -3.33
N ASP A 75 -20.23 -1.60 -3.80
CA ASP A 75 -20.19 -1.04 -5.14
C ASP A 75 -18.95 -0.17 -5.35
N LEU A 76 -18.62 0.67 -4.37
CA LEU A 76 -17.40 1.45 -4.36
C LEU A 76 -16.17 0.56 -4.37
N HIS A 77 -16.15 -0.50 -3.55
CA HIS A 77 -15.04 -1.44 -3.57
C HIS A 77 -14.85 -2.06 -4.97
N ARG A 78 -15.92 -2.60 -5.56
CA ARG A 78 -15.90 -3.18 -6.91
C ARG A 78 -15.45 -2.17 -7.97
N GLN A 79 -15.95 -0.94 -7.89
CA GLN A 79 -15.57 0.13 -8.81
C GLN A 79 -14.08 0.46 -8.71
N LEU A 80 -13.53 0.56 -7.49
CA LEU A 80 -12.10 0.85 -7.28
C LEU A 80 -11.22 -0.31 -7.73
N ALA A 81 -11.63 -1.55 -7.46
CA ALA A 81 -10.92 -2.74 -7.91
C ALA A 81 -10.88 -2.80 -9.46
N ALA A 82 -12.04 -2.68 -10.12
CA ALA A 82 -12.16 -2.73 -11.58
C ALA A 82 -11.45 -1.57 -12.30
N SER A 83 -11.29 -0.43 -11.63
CA SER A 83 -10.57 0.73 -12.15
C SER A 83 -9.09 0.78 -11.73
N HIS A 84 -8.55 -0.30 -11.17
CA HIS A 84 -7.14 -0.40 -10.77
C HIS A 84 -6.71 0.63 -9.72
N ARG A 85 -7.63 1.05 -8.85
CA ARG A 85 -7.41 2.05 -7.81
C ARG A 85 -7.07 1.47 -6.44
N ILE A 86 -6.98 0.14 -6.35
CA ILE A 86 -6.37 -0.63 -5.27
C ILE A 86 -5.03 -1.16 -5.80
N PRO A 87 -3.96 -0.35 -5.80
CA PRO A 87 -2.77 -0.66 -6.57
C PRO A 87 -1.79 -1.61 -5.87
N VAL A 88 -2.03 -1.93 -4.59
CA VAL A 88 -1.19 -2.84 -3.81
C VAL A 88 -2.07 -3.71 -2.93
N ARG A 89 -1.80 -5.02 -2.94
CA ARG A 89 -2.50 -6.00 -2.12
C ARG A 89 -1.53 -6.79 -1.25
N TYR A 90 -1.91 -7.05 0.00
CA TYR A 90 -1.32 -8.08 0.84
C TYR A 90 -1.51 -9.44 0.18
N VAL A 91 -0.44 -10.22 0.11
CA VAL A 91 -0.45 -11.54 -0.51
C VAL A 91 0.11 -12.61 0.40
N ASP A 92 -0.35 -13.84 0.21
CA ASP A 92 0.20 -15.03 0.83
C ASP A 92 1.57 -15.42 0.25
N GLU A 93 2.09 -16.58 0.67
CA GLU A 93 3.38 -17.08 0.23
C GLU A 93 3.41 -17.42 -1.27
N GLN A 94 2.26 -17.78 -1.83
CA GLN A 94 2.02 -18.09 -3.24
C GLN A 94 1.78 -16.83 -4.09
N GLY A 95 1.79 -15.64 -3.47
CA GLY A 95 1.59 -14.37 -4.16
C GLY A 95 0.12 -14.09 -4.52
N GLN A 96 -0.82 -14.80 -3.90
CA GLN A 96 -2.25 -14.56 -4.08
C GLN A 96 -2.76 -13.57 -3.05
N ALA A 97 -3.66 -12.67 -3.47
CA ALA A 97 -4.29 -11.71 -2.56
C ALA A 97 -5.05 -12.46 -1.46
N THR A 98 -4.90 -12.01 -0.22
CA THR A 98 -5.44 -12.73 0.94
C THR A 98 -6.01 -11.78 1.98
N GLU A 99 -7.02 -12.28 2.69
CA GLU A 99 -7.60 -11.65 3.88
C GLU A 99 -7.13 -12.32 5.18
N GLN A 100 -6.34 -13.39 5.04
CA GLN A 100 -5.93 -14.22 6.16
C GLN A 100 -4.75 -13.57 6.90
N TRP A 101 -4.89 -13.49 8.22
CA TRP A 101 -3.76 -13.24 9.11
C TRP A 101 -2.86 -14.49 9.11
N PRO A 102 -1.51 -14.37 9.13
CA PRO A 102 -0.72 -13.15 9.32
C PRO A 102 -0.38 -12.36 8.06
N ALA A 103 -0.61 -12.91 6.87
CA ALA A 103 -0.19 -12.33 5.58
C ALA A 103 -0.88 -10.99 5.29
N ASN A 104 -2.17 -10.89 5.62
CA ASN A 104 -2.90 -9.64 5.73
C ASN A 104 -3.01 -9.27 7.22
N PRO A 105 -2.23 -8.29 7.71
CA PRO A 105 -2.15 -7.97 9.13
C PRO A 105 -3.42 -7.30 9.67
N ASN A 106 -4.16 -6.58 8.83
CA ASN A 106 -5.30 -5.78 9.26
C ASN A 106 -6.66 -6.38 8.87
N GLY A 107 -6.70 -7.41 8.03
CA GLY A 107 -7.94 -8.01 7.53
C GLY A 107 -8.70 -7.07 6.58
N SER A 108 -7.99 -6.22 5.83
CA SER A 108 -8.62 -5.43 4.77
C SER A 108 -9.16 -6.35 3.69
N LEU A 109 -10.39 -6.08 3.24
CA LEU A 109 -11.04 -6.82 2.15
C LEU A 109 -10.10 -6.91 0.95
N ASP A 110 -10.07 -8.06 0.30
CA ASP A 110 -9.39 -8.24 -0.98
C ASP A 110 -7.86 -8.04 -0.88
N GLY A 111 -7.32 -8.07 0.35
CA GLY A 111 -5.93 -7.74 0.64
C GLY A 111 -5.56 -6.27 0.45
N ALA A 112 -6.51 -5.34 0.33
CA ALA A 112 -6.19 -3.95 -0.03
C ALA A 112 -5.24 -3.25 0.98
N ALA A 113 -4.01 -2.93 0.54
CA ALA A 113 -2.98 -2.30 1.40
C ALA A 113 -2.86 -0.78 1.17
N GLY A 114 -3.46 -0.27 0.10
CA GLY A 114 -3.40 1.14 -0.29
C GLY A 114 -4.44 1.52 -1.34
N LEU A 115 -4.59 2.82 -1.55
CA LEU A 115 -5.49 3.40 -2.55
C LEU A 115 -4.79 4.48 -3.36
N CYS A 116 -5.13 4.57 -4.64
CA CYS A 116 -4.63 5.62 -5.51
C CYS A 116 -5.78 6.40 -6.18
N ASP A 117 -5.55 7.70 -6.37
CA ASP A 117 -6.47 8.52 -7.13
C ASP A 117 -6.44 8.18 -8.64
N ARG A 118 -7.45 8.64 -9.37
CA ARG A 118 -7.56 8.37 -10.81
C ARG A 118 -6.40 8.97 -11.61
N SER A 119 -5.79 10.08 -11.16
CA SER A 119 -4.65 10.69 -11.85
C SER A 119 -3.32 9.96 -11.62
N GLY A 120 -3.27 9.09 -10.60
CA GLY A 120 -2.06 8.39 -10.20
C GLY A 120 -1.10 9.20 -9.33
N ARG A 121 -1.50 10.40 -8.91
CA ARG A 121 -0.64 11.40 -8.25
C ARG A 121 -0.82 11.43 -6.73
N VAL A 122 -1.97 11.00 -6.24
CA VAL A 122 -2.24 10.88 -4.80
C VAL A 122 -2.30 9.39 -4.47
N PHE A 123 -1.44 8.96 -3.56
CA PHE A 123 -1.31 7.57 -3.16
C PHE A 123 -1.26 7.45 -1.65
N GLY A 124 -2.13 6.62 -1.10
CA GLY A 124 -2.16 6.24 0.30
C GLY A 124 -1.77 4.78 0.47
N LEU A 125 -0.87 4.51 1.41
CA LEU A 125 -0.32 3.18 1.67
C LEU A 125 -0.23 2.97 3.18
N MET A 126 -0.62 1.78 3.67
CA MET A 126 -0.45 1.40 5.07
C MET A 126 1.00 0.96 5.40
N PRO A 127 1.63 0.06 4.64
CA PRO A 127 3.07 -0.22 4.75
C PRO A 127 3.97 1.02 4.72
N HIS A 128 5.17 0.88 5.28
CA HIS A 128 6.15 1.96 5.49
C HIS A 128 7.37 1.82 4.56
N PRO A 129 7.28 2.27 3.29
CA PRO A 129 8.42 2.22 2.37
C PRO A 129 9.60 3.10 2.83
N GLU A 130 9.35 4.15 3.60
CA GLU A 130 10.38 4.99 4.22
C GLU A 130 11.21 4.26 5.28
N ALA A 131 10.68 3.17 5.84
CA ALA A 131 11.38 2.33 6.81
C ALA A 131 12.18 1.20 6.15
N PHE A 132 12.26 1.17 4.80
CA PHE A 132 13.04 0.20 4.05
C PHE A 132 13.78 0.84 2.86
N LEU A 133 14.63 1.82 3.18
CA LEU A 133 15.43 2.54 2.18
C LEU A 133 16.77 1.88 1.92
N TYR A 134 17.34 1.26 2.95
CA TYR A 134 18.65 0.61 2.91
C TYR A 134 18.51 -0.88 3.25
N PRO A 135 19.39 -1.76 2.74
CA PRO A 135 19.34 -3.19 3.04
C PRO A 135 19.36 -3.50 4.54
N GLU A 136 20.12 -2.72 5.31
CA GLU A 136 20.31 -2.86 6.76
C GLU A 136 19.02 -2.63 7.56
N ASN A 137 18.00 -1.98 6.97
CA ASN A 137 16.70 -1.85 7.61
C ASN A 137 15.96 -3.19 7.70
N HIS A 138 16.30 -4.16 6.87
CA HIS A 138 15.65 -5.46 6.84
C HIS A 138 16.16 -6.37 7.98
N PRO A 139 15.29 -7.08 8.73
CA PRO A 139 15.71 -7.92 9.86
C PRO A 139 16.63 -9.08 9.44
N ARG A 140 16.57 -9.49 8.17
CA ARG A 140 17.42 -10.56 7.62
C ARG A 140 18.63 -10.03 6.84
N TRP A 141 19.06 -8.78 7.03
CA TRP A 141 20.13 -8.18 6.21
C TRP A 141 21.44 -8.99 6.23
N LEU A 142 21.87 -9.45 7.42
CA LEU A 142 23.08 -10.26 7.58
C LEU A 142 23.00 -11.61 6.85
N ALA A 143 21.78 -12.10 6.61
CA ALA A 143 21.53 -13.33 5.87
C ALA A 143 21.31 -13.08 4.36
N GLY A 144 21.67 -11.90 3.86
CA GLY A 144 21.45 -11.51 2.46
C GLY A 144 20.01 -11.09 2.13
N GLY A 145 19.11 -11.04 3.12
CA GLY A 145 17.80 -10.42 2.96
C GLY A 145 17.90 -8.90 2.81
N GLY A 146 16.84 -8.23 2.38
CA GLY A 146 16.80 -6.76 2.37
C GLY A 146 17.48 -6.06 1.19
N ALA A 147 18.43 -6.70 0.51
CA ALA A 147 18.93 -6.20 -0.76
C ALA A 147 17.97 -6.63 -1.88
N GLU A 148 17.47 -5.66 -2.66
CA GLU A 148 17.04 -6.02 -4.02
C GLU A 148 18.28 -6.51 -4.76
N SER A 149 18.22 -7.72 -5.33
CA SER A 149 19.36 -8.46 -5.88
C SER A 149 20.37 -7.55 -6.59
N GLY A 150 21.54 -7.34 -5.97
CA GLY A 150 22.68 -6.64 -6.57
C GLY A 150 22.61 -5.11 -6.64
N LYS A 151 21.66 -4.44 -5.99
CA LYS A 151 21.43 -2.99 -6.14
C LYS A 151 21.84 -2.10 -4.98
N GLY A 152 22.10 -2.66 -3.80
CA GLY A 152 22.57 -1.91 -2.62
C GLY A 152 21.53 -0.97 -1.97
N TYR A 153 20.24 -1.09 -2.32
CA TYR A 153 19.15 -0.32 -1.72
C TYR A 153 17.96 -1.22 -1.35
N GLY A 154 17.18 -0.78 -0.36
CA GLY A 154 15.94 -1.42 0.05
C GLY A 154 14.80 -1.18 -0.95
N MET A 155 13.79 -2.06 -0.97
CA MET A 155 12.70 -1.98 -1.94
C MET A 155 11.85 -0.71 -1.78
N GLY A 156 11.81 -0.12 -0.58
CA GLY A 156 11.11 1.13 -0.28
C GLY A 156 11.60 2.30 -1.13
N LEU A 157 12.91 2.38 -1.38
CA LEU A 157 13.51 3.46 -2.16
C LEU A 157 12.97 3.54 -3.60
N ARG A 158 12.52 2.41 -4.16
CA ARG A 158 11.93 2.36 -5.51
C ARG A 158 10.71 3.25 -5.63
N LEU A 159 9.89 3.34 -4.57
CA LEU A 159 8.65 4.13 -4.60
C LEU A 159 8.95 5.61 -4.72
N PHE A 160 9.95 6.09 -3.98
CA PHE A 160 10.42 7.47 -4.03
C PHE A 160 11.07 7.79 -5.38
N ALA A 161 11.93 6.89 -5.89
CA ALA A 161 12.55 7.06 -7.19
C ALA A 161 11.52 7.12 -8.34
N ASN A 162 10.46 6.30 -8.27
CA ASN A 162 9.33 6.35 -9.20
C ASN A 162 8.57 7.68 -9.09
N GLY A 163 8.28 8.13 -7.87
CA GLY A 163 7.64 9.43 -7.63
C GLY A 163 8.43 10.59 -8.24
N LEU A 164 9.77 10.60 -8.07
CA LEU A 164 10.64 11.60 -8.68
C LEU A 164 10.64 11.54 -10.21
N ARG A 165 10.71 10.34 -10.79
CA ARG A 165 10.60 10.16 -12.26
C ARG A 165 9.26 10.68 -12.78
N ALA A 166 8.18 10.38 -12.08
CA ALA A 166 6.84 10.81 -12.46
C ALA A 166 6.65 12.32 -12.37
N ALA A 167 7.34 12.99 -11.43
CA ALA A 167 7.31 14.44 -11.27
C ALA A 167 8.08 15.19 -12.37
N ARG A 168 9.11 14.58 -12.98
CA ARG A 168 9.92 15.20 -14.06
C ARG A 168 9.21 15.33 -15.41
N VAL A 169 8.06 14.68 -15.57
CA VAL A 169 7.27 14.68 -16.82
C VAL A 169 6.25 15.84 -16.83
N TYR A 170 6.41 16.80 -15.92
CA TYR A 170 5.60 18.01 -15.75
C TYR A 170 6.51 19.23 -15.66
#